data_AF-A0A059LJW6-F1
#
_entry.id   AF-A0A059LJW6-F1
#
_cell.length_a   1.000
_cell.length_b   1.000
_cell.length_c   1.000
_cell.angle_alpha   90.00
_cell.angle_beta   90.00
_cell.angle_gamma   90.00
#
_symmetry.space_group_name_H-M   'P 1'
#
loop_
_entity.id
_entity.type
_entity.pdbx_description
1 polymer ?
#
loop_
_entity_poly.entity_id
_entity_poly.type
_entity_poly.pdbx_seq_one_letter_code
_entity_poly.pdbx_strand_id
1 'polypeptide(L)'
;MPVAVSSVVSNWSMMTQGGSFTCGVNADSDDLYCWGSNEAGQLGVGTDEISMVTQPVAVALTSVTQLSGRTYNVFARAMSSS
;
A
#
# COMPACT_ATOMS: atom_id res chain seq x y z
N MET A 1 -7.03 18.27 19.74
CA MET A 1 -8.15 17.33 19.47
C MET A 1 -8.03 16.86 18.03
N PRO A 2 -7.97 15.55 17.75
CA PRO A 2 -7.83 15.04 16.39
C PRO A 2 -9.13 15.25 15.61
N VAL A 3 -9.01 15.65 14.34
CA VAL A 3 -10.15 15.83 13.42
C VAL A 3 -10.29 14.56 12.59
N ALA A 4 -11.48 13.96 12.60
CA ALA A 4 -11.79 12.86 11.69
C ALA A 4 -11.86 13.40 10.25
N VAL A 5 -11.08 12.82 9.34
CA VAL A 5 -11.11 13.16 7.91
C VAL A 5 -12.16 12.28 7.24
N SER A 6 -13.44 12.69 7.33
CA SER A 6 -14.58 11.83 7.00
C SER A 6 -14.86 11.60 5.50
N SER A 7 -14.11 12.22 4.60
CA SER A 7 -14.46 12.24 3.16
C SER A 7 -13.44 11.55 2.24
N VAL A 8 -12.31 11.06 2.75
CA VAL A 8 -11.22 10.47 1.92
C VAL A 8 -10.59 9.23 2.56
N VAL A 9 -11.28 8.58 3.49
CA VAL A 9 -10.79 7.34 4.10
C VAL A 9 -11.32 6.16 3.32
N SER A 10 -10.48 5.63 2.42
CA SER A 10 -10.58 4.24 1.99
C SER A 10 -10.59 3.36 3.25
N ASN A 11 -11.49 2.39 3.31
CA ASN A 11 -11.55 1.46 4.43
C ASN A 11 -10.28 0.59 4.39
N TRP A 12 -9.41 0.66 5.40
CA TRP A 12 -8.14 -0.08 5.41
C TRP A 12 -8.22 -1.23 6.42
N SER A 13 -8.06 -2.47 5.96
CA SER A 13 -8.05 -3.66 6.84
C SER A 13 -6.68 -3.86 7.50
N MET A 14 -5.61 -3.55 6.76
CA MET A 14 -4.22 -3.68 7.20
C MET A 14 -3.40 -2.55 6.60
N MET A 15 -2.43 -2.04 7.36
CA MET A 15 -1.45 -1.09 6.84
C MET A 15 -0.05 -1.45 7.33
N THR A 16 0.93 -1.10 6.51
CA THR A 16 2.34 -1.21 6.85
C THR A 16 3.11 -0.01 6.31
N GLN A 17 4.17 0.37 7.01
CA GLN A 17 4.98 1.53 6.66
C GLN A 17 6.44 1.10 6.50
N GLY A 18 7.10 1.64 5.48
CA GLY A 18 8.54 1.58 5.31
C GLY A 18 9.22 2.89 5.70
N GLY A 19 10.40 3.18 5.16
CA GLY A 19 11.13 4.41 5.51
C GLY A 19 10.39 5.69 5.13
N SER A 20 9.96 5.77 3.87
CA SER A 20 9.31 6.95 3.30
C SER A 20 8.08 6.59 2.46
N PHE A 21 7.52 5.40 2.66
CA PHE A 21 6.37 4.90 1.92
C PHE A 21 5.45 4.09 2.82
N THR A 22 4.19 3.97 2.43
CA THR A 22 3.15 3.26 3.17
C THR A 22 2.36 2.41 2.19
N CYS A 23 1.99 1.21 2.61
CA CYS A 23 1.11 0.33 1.89
C CYS A 23 -0.06 -0.09 2.76
N GLY A 24 -1.26 -0.17 2.19
CA GLY A 24 -2.48 -0.57 2.87
C GLY A 24 -3.31 -1.51 2.02
N VAL A 25 -4.04 -2.42 2.67
CA VAL A 25 -5.03 -3.28 2.02
C VAL A 25 -6.41 -2.67 2.21
N ASN A 26 -7.10 -2.47 1.10
CA ASN A 26 -8.47 -1.99 1.14
C ASN A 26 -9.37 -3.09 1.73
N ALA A 27 -10.12 -2.78 2.78
CA ALA A 27 -11.00 -3.73 3.47
C ALA A 27 -12.22 -4.15 2.64
N ASP A 28 -12.57 -3.37 1.61
CA ASP A 28 -13.73 -3.66 0.77
C ASP A 28 -13.36 -4.55 -0.42
N SER A 29 -12.11 -4.47 -0.91
CA SER A 29 -11.66 -5.21 -2.11
C SER A 29 -10.51 -6.19 -1.87
N ASP A 30 -9.87 -6.17 -0.69
CA ASP A 30 -8.64 -6.89 -0.37
C ASP A 30 -7.46 -6.60 -1.33
N ASP A 31 -7.52 -5.48 -2.04
CA ASP A 31 -6.47 -5.02 -2.94
C ASP A 31 -5.39 -4.25 -2.19
N LEU A 32 -4.14 -4.43 -2.61
CA LEU A 32 -3.01 -3.70 -2.08
C LEU A 32 -2.87 -2.33 -2.76
N TYR A 33 -2.77 -1.30 -1.95
CA TYR A 33 -2.42 0.04 -2.39
C TYR A 33 -1.14 0.49 -1.72
N CYS A 34 -0.26 1.18 -2.46
CA CYS A 34 0.97 1.74 -1.93
C CYS A 34 1.11 3.21 -2.36
N TRP A 35 1.65 4.03 -1.46
CA TRP A 35 1.93 5.44 -1.68
C TRP A 35 3.17 5.91 -0.91
N GLY A 36 3.70 7.07 -1.27
CA GLY A 36 4.91 7.68 -0.73
C GLY A 36 6.08 7.59 -1.71
N SER A 37 7.30 7.55 -1.19
CA SER A 37 8.51 7.44 -2.01
C SER A 37 8.51 6.14 -2.82
N ASN A 38 8.96 6.23 -4.06
CA ASN A 38 9.18 5.12 -4.99
C ASN A 38 10.52 5.27 -5.73
N GLU A 39 11.46 6.05 -5.18
CA GLU A 39 12.77 6.31 -5.79
C GLU A 39 13.59 5.03 -6.06
N ALA A 40 13.27 3.93 -5.37
CA ALA A 40 13.90 2.62 -5.52
C ALA A 40 12.93 1.55 -6.04
N GLY A 41 11.77 1.93 -6.59
CA GLY A 41 10.74 1.00 -7.07
C GLY A 41 9.97 0.28 -5.94
N GLN A 42 10.06 0.76 -4.70
CA GLN A 42 9.54 0.08 -3.51
C GLN A 42 8.01 -0.07 -3.46
N LEU A 43 7.26 0.66 -4.29
CA LEU A 43 5.80 0.53 -4.35
C LEU A 43 5.34 -0.67 -5.20
N GLY A 44 6.21 -1.21 -6.05
CA GLY A 44 5.87 -2.37 -6.89
C GLY A 44 4.80 -2.09 -7.96
N VAL A 45 4.60 -0.81 -8.33
CA VAL A 45 3.58 -0.36 -9.31
C VAL A 45 4.02 -0.51 -10.78
N GLY A 46 5.14 -1.18 -11.04
CA GLY A 46 5.63 -1.46 -12.39
C GLY A 46 6.27 -0.27 -13.12
N THR A 47 6.53 0.84 -12.42
CA THR A 47 7.21 2.01 -12.97
C THR A 47 8.12 2.66 -11.93
N ASP A 48 9.33 3.01 -12.35
CA ASP A 48 10.29 3.80 -11.56
C ASP A 48 10.13 5.32 -11.82
N GLU A 49 9.21 5.71 -12.71
CA GLU A 49 9.07 7.09 -13.22
C GLU A 49 8.50 8.06 -12.18
N ILE A 50 7.75 7.57 -11.20
CA ILE A 50 7.11 8.42 -10.19
C ILE A 50 7.92 8.32 -8.91
N SER A 51 8.83 9.26 -8.63
CA SER A 51 9.67 9.26 -7.42
C SER A 51 8.88 9.40 -6.11
N MET A 52 7.73 10.09 -6.15
CA MET A 52 6.86 10.30 -4.99
C MET A 52 5.39 10.21 -5.39
N VAL A 53 4.71 9.21 -4.86
CA VAL A 53 3.29 8.94 -5.05
C VAL A 53 2.51 9.54 -3.88
N THR A 54 1.75 10.60 -4.11
CA THR A 54 1.00 11.29 -3.05
C THR A 54 -0.41 10.73 -2.83
N GLN A 55 -0.87 9.80 -3.67
CA GLN A 55 -2.18 9.16 -3.58
C GLN A 55 -2.02 7.63 -3.62
N PRO A 56 -2.84 6.85 -2.90
CA PRO A 56 -2.77 5.38 -2.94
C PRO A 56 -2.91 4.85 -4.37
N VAL A 57 -1.87 4.20 -4.88
CA VAL A 57 -1.89 3.54 -6.19
C VAL A 57 -2.06 2.04 -5.98
N ALA A 58 -2.95 1.44 -6.76
CA ALA A 58 -3.17 0.00 -6.74
C ALA A 58 -1.91 -0.73 -7.22
N VAL A 59 -1.41 -1.63 -6.39
CA VAL A 59 -0.38 -2.60 -6.76
C VAL A 59 -1.10 -3.77 -7.43
N ALA A 60 -0.47 -4.42 -8.42
CA ALA A 60 -1.01 -5.59 -9.10
C ALA A 60 -0.99 -6.85 -8.20
N LEU A 61 -1.56 -6.75 -7.00
CA LEU A 61 -1.67 -7.79 -6.00
C LEU A 61 -3.02 -7.69 -5.30
N THR A 62 -3.77 -8.79 -5.30
CA THR A 62 -5.13 -8.89 -4.77
C THR A 62 -5.20 -9.96 -3.67
N SER A 63 -6.27 -9.96 -2.88
CA SER A 63 -6.51 -10.96 -1.82
C SER A 63 -5.37 -11.05 -0.80
N VAL A 64 -4.84 -9.90 -0.38
CA VAL A 64 -3.68 -9.84 0.53
C VAL A 64 -4.11 -10.15 1.96
N THR A 65 -3.43 -11.10 2.60
CA THR A 65 -3.75 -11.56 3.97
C THR A 65 -2.64 -11.31 5.00
N GLN A 66 -1.47 -10.87 4.55
CA GLN A 66 -0.42 -10.32 5.42
C GLN A 66 0.33 -9.25 4.67
N LEU A 67 0.67 -8.20 5.41
CA LEU A 67 1.58 -7.14 5.03
C LEU A 67 2.70 -7.01 6.04
N SER A 68 3.93 -6.91 5.55
CA SER A 68 5.11 -6.63 6.37
C SER A 68 6.02 -5.64 5.66
N GLY A 69 6.14 -4.45 6.22
CA GLY A 69 7.04 -3.39 5.76
C GLY A 69 8.42 -3.45 6.42
N ARG A 70 9.43 -3.13 5.63
CA ARG A 70 10.80 -2.81 6.03
C ARG A 70 11.17 -1.44 5.48
N THR A 71 12.33 -0.92 5.89
CA THR A 71 12.83 0.41 5.49
C THR A 71 12.75 0.68 3.99
N TYR A 72 13.02 -0.33 3.15
CA TYR A 72 13.01 -0.19 1.68
C TYR A 72 12.06 -1.15 0.95
N ASN A 73 11.52 -2.16 1.63
CA ASN A 73 10.79 -3.24 0.97
C ASN A 73 9.47 -3.50 1.69
N VAL A 74 8.42 -3.86 0.96
CA VAL A 74 7.19 -4.42 1.52
C VAL A 74 7.02 -5.84 1.02
N PHE A 75 6.74 -6.75 1.94
CA PHE A 75 6.36 -8.12 1.65
C PHE A 75 4.86 -8.24 1.89
N ALA A 76 4.15 -8.69 0.86
CA ALA A 76 2.73 -8.99 0.93
C ALA A 76 2.53 -10.45 0.57
N ARG A 77 1.66 -11.15 1.32
CA ARG A 77 1.21 -12.50 0.94
C ARG A 77 -0.22 -12.39 0.43
N ALA A 78 -0.48 -12.91 -0.77
CA ALA A 78 -1.83 -13.10 -1.30
C ALA A 78 -2.28 -14.55 -1.03
N MET A 79 -3.57 -14.76 -0.78
CA MET A 79 -4.13 -16.11 -0.87
C MET A 79 -4.15 -16.53 -2.34
N SER A 80 -3.46 -17.63 -2.67
CA SER A 80 -3.65 -18.27 -3.96
C SER A 80 -5.06 -18.86 -3.98
N SER A 81 -5.94 -18.34 -4.84
CA SER A 81 -7.18 -19.04 -5.17
C SER A 81 -6.82 -20.45 -5.61
N SER A 82 -7.23 -21.46 -4.84
CA SER A 82 -7.08 -22.88 -5.19
C SER A 82 -7.91 -23.25 -6.40
#